data_AF-A0A133XQQ0-F1
#
_entry.id   AF-A0A133XQQ0-F1
#
_cell.length_a   1.000
_cell.length_b   1.000
_cell.length_c   1.000
_cell.angle_alpha   90.00
_cell.angle_beta   90.00
_cell.angle_gamma   90.00
#
_symmetry.space_group_name_H-M   'P 1'
#
loop_
_entity.id
_entity.type
_entity.pdbx_description
1 polymer ?
#
loop_
_entity_poly.entity_id
_entity_poly.type
_entity_poly.pdbx_seq_one_letter_code
_entity_poly.pdbx_strand_id
1 'polypeptide(L)'
;MVPVLVCSSKKATQKQRAYEREVRKYKRRIATGQAQDLDMMADRQRLGHTQALLREHCRENNLTRNYERERAYGVAKQPRGLGRFDFKNDRALRAQESENSIKHKRKSAPKDLIAKTTVNPDLINSKKFAAKFKKINENKQTRKELLRHAKIMLITNSGTLQEGMAFIDTRNGETFWSVKSSGTDAHVEAPLEAIKEIRARNEQAGEKVVVALHTHPRGYPPSAEDFVACARKEYKAGYVAGSNGSVYEYTASGEFITSRLISDKFLKQNPTNNDAGGIMINTIKSLSKDYDISCGRL
;
A
#
# COMPACT_ATOMS: atom_id res chain seq x y z
N MET A 1 -11.48 -36.99 -7.60
CA MET A 1 -11.90 -35.70 -7.00
C MET A 1 -11.37 -35.62 -5.55
N VAL A 2 -10.06 -35.32 -5.36
CA VAL A 2 -9.38 -35.16 -4.05
C VAL A 2 -8.30 -34.01 -3.98
N PRO A 3 -8.00 -33.14 -4.99
CA PRO A 3 -6.82 -32.26 -4.86
C PRO A 3 -7.00 -31.00 -3.98
N VAL A 4 -8.24 -30.51 -3.81
CA VAL A 4 -8.50 -29.16 -3.25
C VAL A 4 -8.29 -29.10 -1.73
N LEU A 5 -8.65 -30.15 -1.00
CA LEU A 5 -8.53 -30.19 0.47
C LEU A 5 -7.07 -30.26 0.95
N VAL A 6 -6.18 -30.89 0.18
CA VAL A 6 -4.76 -31.06 0.54
C VAL A 6 -3.95 -29.77 0.35
N CYS A 7 -4.34 -28.91 -0.60
CA CYS A 7 -3.64 -27.64 -0.86
C CYS A 7 -3.98 -26.57 0.20
N SER A 8 -5.23 -26.56 0.68
CA SER A 8 -5.69 -25.63 1.74
C SER A 8 -4.97 -25.88 3.07
N SER A 9 -4.83 -27.15 3.49
CA SER A 9 -4.17 -27.52 4.76
C SER A 9 -2.67 -27.19 4.77
N LYS A 10 -1.99 -27.33 3.62
CA LYS A 10 -0.57 -26.93 3.46
C LYS A 10 -0.38 -25.42 3.60
N LYS A 11 -1.25 -24.61 2.97
CA LYS A 11 -1.21 -23.14 3.08
C LYS A 11 -1.50 -22.67 4.51
N ALA A 12 -2.50 -23.27 5.17
CA ALA A 12 -2.83 -22.97 6.56
C ALA A 12 -1.65 -23.32 7.50
N THR A 13 -0.99 -24.45 7.28
CA THR A 13 0.19 -24.86 8.06
C THR A 13 1.39 -23.94 7.82
N GLN A 14 1.62 -23.49 6.59
CA GLN A 14 2.68 -22.52 6.28
C GLN A 14 2.43 -21.16 6.96
N LYS A 15 1.18 -20.70 6.99
CA LYS A 15 0.78 -19.47 7.68
C LYS A 15 0.92 -19.60 9.20
N GLN A 16 0.58 -20.75 9.79
CA GLN A 16 0.90 -21.06 11.19
C GLN A 16 2.41 -20.93 11.46
N ARG A 17 3.25 -21.56 10.63
CA ARG A 17 4.71 -21.49 10.76
C ARG A 17 5.26 -20.06 10.64
N ALA A 18 4.63 -19.22 9.82
CA ALA A 18 5.01 -17.82 9.70
C ALA A 18 4.76 -17.05 11.01
N TYR A 19 3.58 -17.23 11.62
CA TYR A 19 3.30 -16.63 12.92
C TYR A 19 4.21 -17.18 14.03
N GLU A 20 4.50 -18.48 14.05
CA GLU A 20 5.46 -19.09 14.99
C GLU A 20 6.86 -18.47 14.86
N ARG A 21 7.32 -18.16 13.63
CA ARG A 21 8.60 -17.45 13.40
C ARG A 21 8.57 -16.02 13.96
N GLU A 22 7.50 -15.28 13.71
CA GLU A 22 7.38 -13.90 14.21
C GLU A 22 7.29 -13.85 15.74
N VAL A 23 6.57 -14.79 16.37
CA VAL A 23 6.56 -14.93 17.85
C VAL A 23 7.98 -15.13 18.39
N ARG A 24 8.77 -16.02 17.78
CA ARG A 24 10.17 -16.24 18.19
C ARG A 24 11.04 -15.02 17.97
N LYS A 25 10.85 -14.31 16.87
CA LYS A 25 11.57 -13.07 16.56
C LYS A 25 11.32 -12.00 17.63
N TYR A 26 10.06 -11.73 17.99
CA TYR A 26 9.75 -10.75 19.03
C TYR A 26 10.27 -11.18 20.40
N LYS A 27 10.15 -12.46 20.76
CA LYS A 27 10.75 -12.97 22.00
C LYS A 27 12.27 -12.78 22.05
N ARG A 28 13.00 -13.03 20.95
CA ARG A 28 14.45 -12.75 20.89
C ARG A 28 14.74 -11.27 21.07
N ARG A 29 14.05 -10.40 20.31
CA ARG A 29 14.23 -8.94 20.40
C ARG A 29 13.97 -8.41 21.81
N ILE A 30 12.87 -8.82 22.44
CA ILE A 30 12.54 -8.40 23.80
C ILE A 30 13.63 -8.89 24.76
N ALA A 31 14.05 -10.15 24.68
CA ALA A 31 15.10 -10.67 25.56
C ALA A 31 16.42 -9.90 25.41
N THR A 32 16.86 -9.65 24.17
CA THR A 32 18.09 -8.90 23.89
C THR A 32 17.96 -7.43 24.33
N GLY A 33 16.87 -6.75 23.99
CA GLY A 33 16.68 -5.35 24.35
C GLY A 33 16.53 -5.14 25.85
N GLN A 34 15.88 -6.07 26.57
CA GLN A 34 15.81 -6.01 28.03
C GLN A 34 17.16 -6.29 28.70
N ALA A 35 18.02 -7.13 28.11
CA ALA A 35 19.40 -7.31 28.58
C ALA A 35 20.26 -6.06 28.34
N GLN A 36 19.80 -5.13 27.50
CA GLN A 36 20.42 -3.84 27.22
C GLN A 36 19.66 -2.67 27.88
N ASP A 37 18.77 -2.96 28.85
CA ASP A 37 17.93 -1.99 29.55
C ASP A 37 17.08 -1.06 28.65
N LEU A 38 16.73 -1.53 27.44
CA LEU A 38 15.85 -0.82 26.52
C LEU A 38 14.37 -1.04 26.86
N ASP A 39 13.54 -0.02 26.63
CA ASP A 39 12.10 -0.16 26.71
C ASP A 39 11.56 -0.99 25.53
N MET A 40 11.06 -2.18 25.83
CA MET A 40 10.52 -3.13 24.87
C MET A 40 8.98 -3.18 24.86
N MET A 41 8.29 -2.18 25.42
CA MET A 41 6.81 -2.14 25.49
C MET A 41 6.15 -2.37 24.12
N ALA A 42 6.62 -1.69 23.07
CA ALA A 42 6.08 -1.85 21.72
C ALA A 42 6.26 -3.28 21.17
N ASP A 43 7.45 -3.87 21.36
CA ASP A 43 7.71 -5.24 20.92
C ASP A 43 6.93 -6.27 21.76
N ARG A 44 6.66 -5.99 23.05
CA ARG A 44 5.78 -6.81 23.91
C ARG A 44 4.32 -6.77 23.45
N GLN A 45 3.81 -5.61 23.04
CA GLN A 45 2.48 -5.51 22.44
C GLN A 45 2.39 -6.30 21.13
N ARG A 46 3.40 -6.16 20.24
CA ARG A 46 3.48 -6.92 18.98
C ARG A 46 3.55 -8.43 19.22
N LEU A 47 4.27 -8.87 20.25
CA LEU A 47 4.31 -10.27 20.66
C LEU A 47 2.91 -10.77 21.07
N GLY A 48 2.20 -10.02 21.92
CA GLY A 48 0.84 -10.37 22.36
C GLY A 48 -0.15 -10.46 21.19
N HIS A 49 -0.08 -9.50 20.27
CA HIS A 49 -0.91 -9.47 19.06
C HIS A 49 -0.63 -10.67 18.15
N THR A 50 0.64 -10.94 17.86
CA THR A 50 1.04 -12.06 16.98
C THR A 50 0.65 -13.40 17.58
N GLN A 51 0.78 -13.58 18.90
CA GLN A 51 0.30 -14.77 19.60
C GLN A 51 -1.21 -14.93 19.53
N ALA A 52 -1.97 -13.83 19.50
CA ALA A 52 -3.41 -13.86 19.29
C ALA A 52 -3.77 -14.30 17.87
N LEU A 53 -3.08 -13.76 16.86
CA LEU A 53 -3.30 -14.13 15.46
C LEU A 53 -3.00 -15.60 15.22
N LEU A 54 -1.94 -16.12 15.84
CA LEU A 54 -1.61 -17.53 15.81
C LEU A 54 -2.71 -18.40 16.43
N ARG A 55 -3.24 -18.01 17.60
CA ARG A 55 -4.35 -18.74 18.25
C ARG A 55 -5.59 -18.78 17.36
N GLU A 56 -5.98 -17.64 16.79
CA GLU A 56 -7.15 -17.55 15.94
C GLU A 56 -6.97 -18.34 14.64
N HIS A 57 -5.82 -18.18 13.97
CA HIS A 57 -5.50 -18.94 12.77
C HIS A 57 -5.52 -20.45 13.01
N CYS A 58 -4.98 -20.92 14.15
CA CYS A 58 -5.06 -22.32 14.54
C CYS A 58 -6.51 -22.77 14.78
N ARG A 59 -7.32 -21.96 15.46
CA ARG A 59 -8.75 -22.23 15.72
C ARG A 59 -9.56 -22.31 14.42
N GLU A 60 -9.42 -21.35 13.52
CA GLU A 60 -10.16 -21.28 12.25
C GLU A 60 -9.82 -22.41 11.29
N ASN A 61 -8.59 -22.90 11.33
CA ASN A 61 -8.10 -23.92 10.40
C ASN A 61 -7.99 -25.31 11.04
N ASN A 62 -8.53 -25.50 12.26
CA ASN A 62 -8.44 -26.75 13.03
C ASN A 62 -7.00 -27.29 13.17
N LEU A 63 -6.03 -26.39 13.36
CA LEU A 63 -4.62 -26.73 13.52
C LEU A 63 -4.23 -26.73 15.00
N THR A 64 -3.38 -27.69 15.39
CA THR A 64 -2.81 -27.73 16.74
C THR A 64 -1.72 -26.67 16.89
N ARG A 65 -1.92 -25.75 17.83
CA ARG A 65 -0.91 -24.77 18.23
C ARG A 65 0.20 -25.45 19.03
N ASN A 66 1.45 -25.30 18.60
CA ASN A 66 2.59 -25.92 19.27
C ASN A 66 3.46 -24.87 19.98
N TYR A 67 3.39 -24.84 21.32
CA TYR A 67 4.10 -23.87 22.15
C TYR A 67 5.62 -24.02 22.11
N GLU A 68 6.15 -25.22 21.88
CA GLU A 68 7.58 -25.45 21.76
C GLU A 68 8.16 -24.74 20.52
N ARG A 69 7.40 -24.69 19.43
CA ARG A 69 7.80 -23.98 18.19
C ARG A 69 7.80 -22.47 18.33
N GLU A 70 7.17 -21.94 19.37
CA GLU A 70 7.16 -20.52 19.69
C GLU A 70 8.32 -20.11 20.62
N ARG A 71 9.13 -21.05 21.11
CA ARG A 71 10.25 -20.74 22.01
C ARG A 71 11.40 -20.08 21.25
N ALA A 72 11.91 -19.00 21.81
CA ALA A 72 13.17 -18.41 21.38
C ALA A 72 14.32 -19.22 21.99
N TYR A 73 15.07 -19.96 21.16
CA TYR A 73 16.29 -20.66 21.58
C TYR A 73 17.33 -19.66 22.08
N GLY A 74 18.08 -20.04 23.13
CA GLY A 74 19.09 -19.17 23.76
C GLY A 74 18.52 -18.09 24.69
N VAL A 75 17.21 -18.08 24.95
CA VAL A 75 16.57 -17.13 25.88
C VAL A 75 16.16 -17.85 27.17
N ALA A 76 16.84 -17.52 28.27
CA ALA A 76 16.65 -18.16 29.58
C ALA A 76 15.21 -18.04 30.11
N LYS A 77 14.60 -16.85 30.03
CA LYS A 77 13.20 -16.60 30.41
C LYS A 77 12.42 -16.08 29.22
N GLN A 78 11.47 -16.88 28.74
CA GLN A 78 10.67 -16.54 27.56
C GLN A 78 9.80 -15.28 27.83
N PRO A 79 9.97 -14.20 27.04
CA PRO A 79 9.17 -12.99 27.21
C PRO A 79 7.68 -13.25 26.98
N ARG A 80 6.84 -12.54 27.75
CA ARG A 80 5.38 -12.57 27.61
C ARG A 80 4.92 -11.37 26.80
N GLY A 81 3.94 -11.60 25.93
CA GLY A 81 3.25 -10.53 25.23
C GLY A 81 2.41 -9.70 26.20
N LEU A 82 2.24 -8.41 25.89
CA LEU A 82 1.38 -7.50 26.63
C LEU A 82 -0.03 -7.49 26.00
N GLY A 83 -1.07 -7.56 26.84
CA GLY A 83 -2.48 -7.42 26.44
C GLY A 83 -3.23 -8.73 26.15
N ARG A 84 -4.51 -8.80 26.53
CA ARG A 84 -5.48 -9.77 26.00
C ARG A 84 -6.11 -9.15 24.75
N PHE A 85 -5.76 -9.65 23.57
CA PHE A 85 -6.35 -9.21 22.31
C PHE A 85 -7.64 -9.99 22.02
N ASP A 86 -8.75 -9.26 21.95
CA ASP A 86 -10.05 -9.74 21.46
C ASP A 86 -10.27 -9.20 20.05
N PHE A 87 -10.34 -10.09 19.06
CA PHE A 87 -10.45 -9.74 17.65
C PHE A 87 -11.76 -9.07 17.26
N LYS A 88 -12.83 -9.23 18.07
CA LYS A 88 -14.08 -8.50 17.83
C LYS A 88 -13.94 -7.00 18.16
N ASN A 89 -13.19 -6.68 19.21
CA ASN A 89 -12.92 -5.30 19.60
C ASN A 89 -11.77 -4.68 18.79
N ASP A 90 -10.81 -5.47 18.31
CA ASP A 90 -9.63 -4.99 17.59
C ASP A 90 -9.95 -4.32 16.23
N ARG A 91 -11.01 -4.74 15.52
CA ARG A 91 -11.44 -4.06 14.28
C ARG A 91 -11.99 -2.66 14.55
N ALA A 92 -12.79 -2.53 15.62
CA ALA A 92 -13.35 -1.24 16.03
C ALA A 92 -12.28 -0.35 16.66
N LEU A 93 -11.38 -0.91 17.47
CA LEU A 93 -10.27 -0.21 18.10
C LEU A 93 -9.25 0.23 17.06
N ARG A 94 -8.93 -0.56 16.03
CA ARG A 94 -8.04 -0.15 14.93
C ARG A 94 -8.66 0.92 14.04
N ALA A 95 -9.97 0.85 13.78
CA ALA A 95 -10.68 1.93 13.13
C ALA A 95 -10.57 3.21 13.97
N GLN A 96 -10.81 3.13 15.28
CA GLN A 96 -10.74 4.25 16.20
C GLN A 96 -9.30 4.78 16.43
N GLU A 97 -8.30 3.91 16.50
CA GLU A 97 -6.87 4.23 16.63
C GLU A 97 -6.32 4.81 15.32
N SER A 98 -6.72 4.29 14.16
CA SER A 98 -6.40 4.90 12.86
C SER A 98 -7.03 6.29 12.75
N GLU A 99 -8.29 6.45 13.14
CA GLU A 99 -8.94 7.76 13.19
C GLU A 99 -8.27 8.70 14.21
N ASN A 100 -7.88 8.21 15.39
CA ASN A 100 -7.25 9.01 16.44
C ASN A 100 -5.82 9.39 16.09
N SER A 101 -5.05 8.50 15.44
CA SER A 101 -3.70 8.78 14.95
C SER A 101 -3.72 9.71 13.74
N ILE A 102 -4.73 9.60 12.85
CA ILE A 102 -5.02 10.59 11.81
C ILE A 102 -5.36 11.95 12.43
N LYS A 103 -6.23 11.99 13.46
CA LYS A 103 -6.57 13.22 14.20
C LYS A 103 -5.36 13.83 14.92
N HIS A 104 -4.46 13.03 15.49
CA HIS A 104 -3.25 13.51 16.16
C HIS A 104 -2.20 14.02 15.16
N LYS A 105 -1.98 13.32 14.03
CA LYS A 105 -1.13 13.81 12.92
C LYS A 105 -1.68 15.10 12.31
N ARG A 106 -3.00 15.22 12.17
CA ARG A 106 -3.69 16.47 11.79
C ARG A 106 -3.52 17.60 12.81
N LYS A 107 -3.30 17.31 14.09
CA LYS A 107 -3.06 18.34 15.11
C LYS A 107 -1.59 18.79 15.17
N SER A 108 -0.64 17.94 14.79
CA SER A 108 0.81 18.24 14.82
C SER A 108 1.39 18.70 13.48
N ALA A 109 0.72 18.45 12.36
CA ALA A 109 1.14 18.96 11.05
C ALA A 109 0.94 20.49 10.95
N PRO A 110 1.83 21.22 10.26
CA PRO A 110 1.63 22.66 9.98
C PRO A 110 0.28 22.91 9.28
N LYS A 111 -0.44 23.98 9.66
CA LYS A 111 -1.76 24.32 9.09
C LYS A 111 -1.76 24.37 7.56
N ASP A 112 -0.70 24.91 6.97
CA ASP A 112 -0.55 25.00 5.51
C ASP A 112 -0.46 23.63 4.84
N LEU A 113 0.15 22.66 5.52
CA LEU A 113 0.27 21.30 5.02
C LEU A 113 -1.08 20.57 5.08
N ILE A 114 -1.84 20.78 6.14
CA ILE A 114 -3.21 20.24 6.25
C ILE A 114 -4.09 20.84 5.16
N ALA A 115 -4.01 22.15 4.94
CA ALA A 115 -4.78 22.82 3.89
C ALA A 115 -4.45 22.25 2.49
N LYS A 116 -3.16 22.09 2.16
CA LYS A 116 -2.71 21.52 0.88
C LYS A 116 -3.07 20.04 0.68
N THR A 117 -3.39 19.33 1.77
CA THR A 117 -3.74 17.90 1.73
C THR A 117 -5.23 17.63 1.94
N THR A 118 -5.99 18.66 2.28
CA THR A 118 -7.44 18.56 2.48
C THR A 118 -8.14 18.53 1.13
N VAL A 119 -8.99 17.52 0.95
CA VAL A 119 -9.78 17.34 -0.26
C VAL A 119 -11.06 18.15 -0.15
N ASN A 120 -11.39 18.89 -1.21
CA ASN A 120 -12.69 19.52 -1.36
C ASN A 120 -13.72 18.46 -1.86
N PRO A 121 -14.75 18.09 -1.08
CA PRO A 121 -15.73 17.09 -1.47
C PRO A 121 -16.52 17.45 -2.75
N ASP A 122 -16.83 18.74 -2.95
CA ASP A 122 -17.58 19.19 -4.13
C ASP A 122 -16.75 19.03 -5.40
N LEU A 123 -15.44 19.27 -5.30
CA LEU A 123 -14.50 19.08 -6.41
C LEU A 123 -14.49 17.63 -6.87
N ILE A 124 -14.30 16.68 -5.96
CA ILE A 124 -14.21 15.25 -6.32
C ILE A 124 -15.58 14.66 -6.70
N ASN A 125 -16.69 15.28 -6.27
CA ASN A 125 -18.03 14.90 -6.68
C ASN A 125 -18.50 15.57 -7.96
N SER A 126 -17.75 16.55 -8.47
CA SER A 126 -18.09 17.27 -9.69
C SER A 126 -18.09 16.37 -10.95
N LYS A 127 -18.92 16.76 -11.92
CA LYS A 127 -18.90 16.18 -13.27
C LYS A 127 -17.53 16.34 -13.94
N LYS A 128 -16.82 17.44 -13.66
CA LYS A 128 -15.49 17.74 -14.22
C LYS A 128 -14.45 16.73 -13.75
N PHE A 129 -14.45 16.34 -12.47
CA PHE A 129 -13.56 15.31 -11.96
C PHE A 129 -13.90 13.94 -12.55
N ALA A 130 -15.19 13.56 -12.57
CA ALA A 130 -15.63 12.31 -13.18
C ALA A 130 -15.30 12.20 -14.68
N ALA A 131 -15.31 13.33 -15.41
CA ALA A 131 -14.98 13.38 -16.84
C ALA A 131 -13.53 12.99 -17.14
N LYS A 132 -12.59 13.20 -16.21
CA LYS A 132 -11.18 12.80 -16.38
C LYS A 132 -11.04 11.30 -16.52
N PHE A 133 -11.76 10.55 -15.69
CA PHE A 133 -11.79 9.09 -15.74
C PHE A 133 -12.50 8.54 -16.99
N LYS A 134 -13.35 9.34 -17.65
CA LYS A 134 -13.98 8.93 -18.92
C LYS A 134 -13.00 8.93 -20.09
N LYS A 135 -11.91 9.70 -20.01
CA LYS A 135 -10.87 9.77 -21.05
C LYS A 135 -9.89 8.59 -21.01
N ILE A 136 -9.88 7.83 -19.92
CA ILE A 136 -9.01 6.67 -19.73
C ILE A 136 -9.36 5.62 -20.78
N ASN A 137 -8.35 5.11 -21.49
CA ASN A 137 -8.51 4.09 -22.52
C ASN A 137 -8.69 2.68 -21.92
N GLU A 138 -9.75 2.51 -21.13
CA GLU A 138 -10.14 1.25 -20.51
C GLU A 138 -11.65 1.04 -20.63
N ASN A 139 -12.12 -0.19 -20.39
CA ASN A 139 -13.54 -0.49 -20.43
C ASN A 139 -14.35 0.32 -19.39
N LYS A 140 -15.68 0.39 -19.60
CA LYS A 140 -16.60 1.16 -18.74
C LYS A 140 -16.53 0.77 -17.26
N GLN A 141 -16.40 -0.52 -16.96
CA GLN A 141 -16.36 -1.03 -15.60
C GLN A 141 -15.05 -0.65 -14.91
N THR A 142 -13.90 -0.79 -15.58
CA THR A 142 -12.59 -0.34 -15.07
C THR A 142 -12.60 1.15 -14.76
N ARG A 143 -13.10 2.00 -15.66
CA ARG A 143 -13.20 3.46 -15.43
C ARG A 143 -14.08 3.80 -14.22
N LYS A 144 -15.15 3.04 -14.01
CA LYS A 144 -16.06 3.19 -12.86
C LYS A 144 -15.34 2.85 -11.55
N GLU A 145 -14.61 1.74 -11.51
CA GLU A 145 -13.87 1.32 -10.31
C GLU A 145 -12.69 2.26 -10.01
N LEU A 146 -11.97 2.75 -11.02
CA LEU A 146 -10.93 3.78 -10.85
C LEU A 146 -11.51 5.04 -10.20
N LEU A 147 -12.62 5.57 -10.71
CA LEU A 147 -13.28 6.75 -10.14
C LEU A 147 -13.77 6.47 -8.70
N ARG A 148 -14.36 5.30 -8.46
CA ARG A 148 -14.87 4.90 -7.14
C ARG A 148 -13.75 4.85 -6.11
N HIS A 149 -12.64 4.16 -6.40
CA HIS A 149 -11.50 4.06 -5.51
C HIS A 149 -10.82 5.41 -5.29
N ALA A 150 -10.66 6.23 -6.34
CA ALA A 150 -10.08 7.56 -6.21
C ALA A 150 -10.86 8.41 -5.19
N LYS A 151 -12.19 8.44 -5.29
CA LYS A 151 -13.04 9.17 -4.34
C LYS A 151 -12.89 8.63 -2.92
N ILE A 152 -12.99 7.31 -2.74
CA ILE A 152 -12.92 6.68 -1.42
C ILE A 152 -11.58 7.00 -0.75
N MET A 153 -10.47 6.82 -1.45
CA MET A 153 -9.12 7.02 -0.91
C MET A 153 -8.84 8.49 -0.64
N LEU A 154 -9.23 9.40 -1.55
CA LEU A 154 -9.06 10.85 -1.34
C LEU A 154 -9.83 11.35 -0.12
N ILE A 155 -11.08 10.91 0.06
CA ILE A 155 -11.88 11.29 1.24
C ILE A 155 -11.26 10.72 2.51
N THR A 156 -10.89 9.42 2.48
CA THR A 156 -10.31 8.72 3.64
C THR A 156 -9.03 9.40 4.12
N ASN A 157 -8.18 9.82 3.19
CA ASN A 157 -6.86 10.40 3.49
C ASN A 157 -6.86 11.93 3.53
N SER A 158 -8.02 12.59 3.44
CA SER A 158 -8.12 14.04 3.41
C SER A 158 -7.40 14.67 4.61
N GLY A 159 -6.59 15.70 4.39
CA GLY A 159 -5.85 16.40 5.44
C GLY A 159 -4.75 15.56 6.09
N THR A 160 -4.32 14.48 5.44
CA THR A 160 -3.20 13.63 5.87
C THR A 160 -2.17 13.53 4.75
N LEU A 161 -0.97 13.04 5.07
CA LEU A 161 0.03 12.66 4.07
C LEU A 161 -0.12 11.21 3.61
N GLN A 162 -1.16 10.48 4.03
CA GLN A 162 -1.32 9.07 3.70
C GLN A 162 -1.83 8.90 2.27
N GLU A 163 -1.58 7.72 1.73
CA GLU A 163 -1.96 7.35 0.37
C GLU A 163 -2.82 6.09 0.40
N GLY A 164 -3.75 5.98 -0.54
CA GLY A 164 -4.45 4.74 -0.85
C GLY A 164 -3.92 4.15 -2.14
N MET A 165 -4.12 2.84 -2.34
CA MET A 165 -3.76 2.16 -3.58
C MET A 165 -4.76 1.05 -3.91
N ALA A 166 -5.02 0.81 -5.19
CA ALA A 166 -5.80 -0.31 -5.71
C ALA A 166 -5.15 -0.91 -6.96
N PHE A 167 -5.34 -2.21 -7.15
CA PHE A 167 -5.08 -2.92 -8.41
C PHE A 167 -6.39 -3.42 -8.99
N ILE A 168 -6.57 -3.18 -10.29
CA ILE A 168 -7.80 -3.48 -11.01
C ILE A 168 -7.46 -4.24 -12.29
N ASP A 169 -8.11 -5.38 -12.51
CA ASP A 169 -8.03 -6.13 -13.76
C ASP A 169 -8.87 -5.46 -14.84
N THR A 170 -8.25 -5.07 -15.95
CA THR A 170 -8.87 -4.30 -17.02
C THR A 170 -9.74 -5.14 -17.93
N ARG A 171 -9.77 -6.47 -17.80
CA ARG A 171 -10.64 -7.34 -18.61
C ARG A 171 -12.09 -7.29 -18.10
N ASN A 172 -12.26 -7.25 -16.78
CA ASN A 172 -13.56 -7.35 -16.11
C ASN A 172 -13.83 -6.19 -15.12
N GLY A 173 -12.84 -5.34 -14.84
CA GLY A 173 -12.90 -4.27 -13.86
C GLY A 173 -12.88 -4.75 -12.41
N GLU A 174 -12.41 -5.96 -12.15
CA GLU A 174 -12.31 -6.53 -10.80
C GLU A 174 -11.18 -5.86 -10.00
N THR A 175 -11.51 -5.33 -8.82
CA THR A 175 -10.49 -4.93 -7.84
C THR A 175 -10.11 -6.13 -6.97
N PHE A 176 -8.96 -6.74 -7.23
CA PHE A 176 -8.48 -7.89 -6.46
C PHE A 176 -7.64 -7.50 -5.24
N TRP A 177 -7.16 -6.26 -5.19
CA TRP A 177 -6.47 -5.73 -4.02
C TRP A 177 -6.67 -4.21 -3.89
N SER A 178 -6.91 -3.73 -2.67
CA SER A 178 -6.91 -2.30 -2.38
C SER A 178 -6.62 -2.04 -0.90
N VAL A 179 -6.06 -0.87 -0.63
CA VAL A 179 -5.89 -0.29 0.71
C VAL A 179 -6.30 1.17 0.66
N LYS A 180 -7.18 1.59 1.58
CA LYS A 180 -7.72 2.96 1.58
C LYS A 180 -6.72 3.98 2.12
N SER A 181 -5.91 3.55 3.08
CA SER A 181 -4.83 4.32 3.71
C SER A 181 -3.68 3.37 4.05
N SER A 182 -2.47 3.73 3.67
CA SER A 182 -1.25 2.97 3.99
C SER A 182 -0.90 2.99 5.47
N GLY A 183 -1.43 3.93 6.26
CA GLY A 183 -0.96 4.17 7.65
C GLY A 183 0.40 4.89 7.72
N THR A 184 1.19 4.85 6.65
CA THR A 184 2.48 5.52 6.47
C THR A 184 2.35 6.75 5.56
N ASP A 185 3.13 7.79 5.83
CA ASP A 185 3.05 9.02 5.04
C ASP A 185 3.73 8.81 3.66
N ALA A 186 3.08 9.27 2.60
CA ALA A 186 3.56 9.37 1.21
C ALA A 186 4.08 8.06 0.58
N HIS A 187 3.58 6.91 1.05
CA HIS A 187 4.00 5.62 0.51
C HIS A 187 2.95 4.54 0.76
N VAL A 188 2.73 3.67 -0.23
CA VAL A 188 1.97 2.42 -0.10
C VAL A 188 2.80 1.23 -0.58
N GLU A 189 2.99 0.24 0.29
CA GLU A 189 3.63 -1.02 -0.09
C GLU A 189 2.58 -2.11 -0.32
N ALA A 190 2.54 -2.66 -1.54
CA ALA A 190 1.67 -3.78 -1.86
C ALA A 190 2.28 -5.09 -1.34
N PRO A 191 1.48 -5.99 -0.72
CA PRO A 191 1.99 -7.27 -0.27
C PRO A 191 2.41 -8.15 -1.45
N LEU A 192 3.37 -9.06 -1.21
CA LEU A 192 3.88 -9.98 -2.24
C LEU A 192 2.79 -10.77 -2.94
N GLU A 193 1.72 -11.16 -2.25
CA GLU A 193 0.60 -11.89 -2.86
C GLU A 193 -0.16 -11.05 -3.88
N ALA A 194 -0.34 -9.75 -3.65
CA ALA A 194 -0.94 -8.86 -4.64
C ALA A 194 -0.02 -8.71 -5.87
N ILE A 195 1.29 -8.65 -5.67
CA ILE A 195 2.27 -8.57 -6.77
C ILE A 195 2.27 -9.86 -7.61
N LYS A 196 2.20 -11.03 -6.95
CA LYS A 196 2.07 -12.33 -7.65
C LYS A 196 0.77 -12.40 -8.45
N GLU A 197 -0.32 -11.89 -7.90
CA GLU A 197 -1.62 -11.86 -8.58
C GLU A 197 -1.58 -10.98 -9.84
N ILE A 198 -0.84 -9.85 -9.83
CA ILE A 198 -0.61 -9.05 -11.06
C ILE A 198 0.01 -9.92 -12.15
N ARG A 199 1.10 -10.61 -11.82
CA ARG A 199 1.84 -11.45 -12.77
C ARG A 199 0.99 -12.60 -13.29
N ALA A 200 0.27 -13.27 -12.40
CA ALA A 200 -0.63 -14.37 -12.77
C ALA A 200 -1.73 -13.91 -13.73
N ARG A 201 -2.33 -12.72 -13.51
CA ARG A 201 -3.36 -12.17 -14.41
C ARG A 201 -2.79 -11.78 -15.76
N ASN A 202 -1.59 -11.18 -15.78
CA ASN A 202 -0.90 -10.85 -17.03
C ASN A 202 -0.55 -12.11 -17.83
N GLU A 203 -0.01 -13.14 -17.17
CA GLU A 203 0.33 -14.43 -17.80
C GLU A 203 -0.91 -15.10 -18.40
N GLN A 204 -2.02 -15.14 -17.65
CA GLN A 204 -3.29 -15.69 -18.14
C GLN A 204 -3.86 -14.94 -19.35
N ALA A 205 -3.60 -13.64 -19.46
CA ALA A 205 -4.07 -12.84 -20.58
C ALA A 205 -3.10 -12.85 -21.77
N GLY A 206 -1.84 -13.23 -21.57
CA GLY A 206 -0.77 -13.07 -22.57
C GLY A 206 -0.32 -11.62 -22.77
N GLU A 207 -0.85 -10.68 -21.98
CA GLU A 207 -0.55 -9.25 -22.05
C GLU A 207 -0.75 -8.58 -20.69
N LYS A 208 -0.28 -7.34 -20.53
CA LYS A 208 -0.50 -6.58 -19.27
C LYS A 208 -1.96 -6.14 -19.18
N VAL A 209 -2.67 -6.64 -18.17
CA VAL A 209 -4.11 -6.38 -17.96
C VAL A 209 -4.44 -5.80 -16.58
N VAL A 210 -3.44 -5.44 -15.78
CA VAL A 210 -3.70 -4.81 -14.47
C VAL A 210 -3.36 -3.34 -14.52
N VAL A 211 -4.24 -2.49 -14.01
CA VAL A 211 -3.94 -1.08 -13.75
C VAL A 211 -3.80 -0.82 -12.25
N ALA A 212 -2.90 0.09 -11.90
CA ALA A 212 -2.74 0.59 -10.55
C ALA A 212 -3.39 1.96 -10.40
N LEU A 213 -4.03 2.22 -9.26
CA LEU A 213 -4.46 3.57 -8.87
C LEU A 213 -3.91 3.86 -7.49
N HIS A 214 -3.31 5.03 -7.31
CA HIS A 214 -2.98 5.54 -5.98
C HIS A 214 -3.31 7.02 -5.83
N THR A 215 -3.33 7.51 -4.59
CA THR A 215 -3.67 8.91 -4.29
C THR A 215 -2.48 9.70 -3.79
N HIS A 216 -2.25 10.90 -4.31
CA HIS A 216 -1.23 11.81 -3.81
C HIS A 216 -1.85 12.92 -2.96
N PRO A 217 -1.41 13.09 -1.69
CA PRO A 217 -2.01 14.04 -0.76
C PRO A 217 -1.77 15.49 -1.16
N ARG A 218 -0.75 15.80 -1.98
CA ARG A 218 -0.47 17.17 -2.45
C ARG A 218 -0.82 17.41 -3.92
N GLY A 219 -1.38 16.40 -4.60
CA GLY A 219 -1.76 16.47 -6.01
C GLY A 219 -0.60 16.62 -7.00
N TYR A 220 0.61 16.22 -6.58
CA TYR A 220 1.76 16.10 -7.46
C TYR A 220 1.59 14.94 -8.45
N PRO A 221 2.26 14.99 -9.62
CA PRO A 221 2.39 13.85 -10.52
C PRO A 221 3.03 12.62 -9.85
N PRO A 222 3.06 11.46 -10.54
CA PRO A 222 3.81 10.29 -10.07
C PRO A 222 5.27 10.62 -9.76
N SER A 223 5.78 10.03 -8.67
CA SER A 223 7.18 10.08 -8.25
C SER A 223 8.05 9.16 -9.10
N ALA A 224 9.37 9.26 -8.96
CA ALA A 224 10.30 8.35 -9.63
C ALA A 224 10.06 6.88 -9.22
N GLU A 225 9.73 6.65 -7.94
CA GLU A 225 9.41 5.35 -7.37
C GLU A 225 8.16 4.73 -8.00
N ASP A 226 7.19 5.55 -8.40
CA ASP A 226 5.97 5.07 -9.06
C ASP A 226 6.28 4.45 -10.43
N PHE A 227 7.13 5.09 -11.24
CA PHE A 227 7.57 4.53 -12.53
C PHE A 227 8.36 3.23 -12.34
N VAL A 228 9.27 3.20 -11.36
CA VAL A 228 10.02 1.97 -11.03
C VAL A 228 9.07 0.86 -10.56
N ALA A 229 8.06 1.19 -9.75
CA ALA A 229 7.06 0.24 -9.32
C ALA A 229 6.22 -0.28 -10.50
N CYS A 230 5.87 0.58 -11.46
CA CYS A 230 5.17 0.20 -12.70
C CYS A 230 5.96 -0.81 -13.50
N ALA A 231 7.23 -0.51 -13.77
CA ALA A 231 8.10 -1.41 -14.50
C ALA A 231 8.28 -2.75 -13.77
N ARG A 232 8.62 -2.73 -12.47
CA ARG A 232 8.96 -3.95 -11.69
C ARG A 232 7.77 -4.83 -11.33
N LYS A 233 6.59 -4.22 -11.10
CA LYS A 233 5.35 -4.95 -10.77
C LYS A 233 4.54 -5.29 -12.03
N GLU A 234 4.94 -4.77 -13.19
CA GLU A 234 4.40 -5.09 -14.51
C GLU A 234 2.90 -4.78 -14.69
N TYR A 235 2.37 -3.77 -14.00
CA TYR A 235 1.03 -3.29 -14.34
C TYR A 235 1.05 -2.53 -15.69
N LYS A 236 -0.07 -2.60 -16.42
CA LYS A 236 -0.32 -2.01 -17.74
C LYS A 236 -0.13 -0.49 -17.74
N ALA A 237 -0.73 0.17 -16.76
CA ALA A 237 -0.63 1.61 -16.53
C ALA A 237 -0.92 1.91 -15.05
N GLY A 238 -0.36 3.00 -14.57
CA GLY A 238 -0.67 3.56 -13.26
C GLY A 238 -1.45 4.86 -13.37
N TYR A 239 -2.28 5.13 -12.38
CA TYR A 239 -3.07 6.34 -12.25
C TYR A 239 -2.82 6.99 -10.90
N VAL A 240 -2.62 8.31 -10.90
CA VAL A 240 -2.52 9.11 -9.66
C VAL A 240 -3.71 10.04 -9.56
N ALA A 241 -4.45 9.97 -8.46
CA ALA A 241 -5.49 10.94 -8.12
C ALA A 241 -5.00 11.87 -7.01
N GLY A 242 -5.01 13.18 -7.26
CA GLY A 242 -4.56 14.20 -6.33
C GLY A 242 -5.67 14.79 -5.47
N SER A 243 -5.33 15.24 -4.26
CA SER A 243 -6.25 15.98 -3.36
C SER A 243 -6.83 17.26 -3.98
N ASN A 244 -6.06 17.90 -4.87
CA ASN A 244 -6.46 19.07 -5.66
C ASN A 244 -7.30 18.70 -6.92
N GLY A 245 -7.73 17.44 -7.04
CA GLY A 245 -8.51 16.93 -8.16
C GLY A 245 -7.71 16.67 -9.44
N SER A 246 -6.37 16.75 -9.42
CA SER A 246 -5.55 16.28 -10.54
C SER A 246 -5.72 14.78 -10.76
N VAL A 247 -5.66 14.34 -12.01
CA VAL A 247 -5.55 12.93 -12.35
C VAL A 247 -4.45 12.79 -13.38
N TYR A 248 -3.53 11.87 -13.14
CA TYR A 248 -2.44 11.56 -14.06
C TYR A 248 -2.52 10.10 -14.46
N GLU A 249 -2.11 9.83 -15.69
CA GLU A 249 -1.84 8.50 -16.22
C GLU A 249 -0.35 8.40 -16.47
N TYR A 250 0.25 7.27 -16.11
CA TYR A 250 1.65 6.98 -16.37
C TYR A 250 1.87 5.53 -16.77
N THR A 251 2.87 5.31 -17.59
CA THR A 251 3.34 3.98 -17.98
C THR A 251 4.85 3.89 -17.78
N ALA A 252 5.31 2.68 -17.48
CA ALA A 252 6.73 2.34 -17.45
C ALA A 252 6.93 0.86 -17.78
N SER A 253 7.90 0.57 -18.63
CA SER A 253 8.41 -0.78 -18.88
C SER A 253 9.93 -0.79 -18.98
N GLY A 254 10.50 -1.99 -18.87
CA GLY A 254 11.95 -2.21 -18.95
C GLY A 254 12.67 -2.08 -17.61
N GLU A 255 13.82 -2.75 -17.51
CA GLU A 255 14.61 -2.84 -16.26
C GLU A 255 15.59 -1.68 -16.07
N PHE A 256 15.81 -0.86 -17.11
CA PHE A 256 16.83 0.19 -17.10
C PHE A 256 16.37 1.52 -16.48
N ILE A 257 15.08 1.64 -16.15
CA ILE A 257 14.52 2.84 -15.53
C ILE A 257 14.68 2.73 -14.02
N THR A 258 15.49 3.62 -13.45
CA THR A 258 15.77 3.68 -12.02
C THR A 258 15.26 4.98 -11.42
N SER A 259 14.96 4.96 -10.12
CA SER A 259 14.58 6.19 -9.39
C SER A 259 15.65 7.26 -9.52
N ARG A 260 16.93 6.86 -9.53
CA ARG A 260 18.07 7.76 -9.68
C ARG A 260 18.09 8.46 -11.03
N LEU A 261 17.88 7.74 -12.13
CA LEU A 261 17.83 8.32 -13.47
C LEU A 261 16.78 9.45 -13.56
N ILE A 262 15.57 9.18 -13.08
CA ILE A 262 14.46 10.13 -13.11
C ILE A 262 14.75 11.30 -12.16
N SER A 263 15.18 11.02 -10.93
CA SER A 263 15.47 12.03 -9.91
C SER A 263 16.61 12.96 -10.31
N ASP A 264 17.71 12.43 -10.83
CA ASP A 264 18.87 13.23 -11.25
C ASP A 264 18.47 14.19 -12.39
N LYS A 265 17.65 13.73 -13.35
CA LYS A 265 17.19 14.58 -14.46
C LYS A 265 16.15 15.62 -14.02
N PHE A 266 15.32 15.28 -13.04
CA PHE A 266 14.39 16.21 -12.40
C PHE A 266 15.15 17.29 -11.62
N LEU A 267 16.09 16.91 -10.76
CA LEU A 267 16.84 17.83 -9.90
C LEU A 267 17.76 18.76 -10.71
N LYS A 268 18.32 18.31 -11.84
CA LYS A 268 19.10 19.17 -12.76
C LYS A 268 18.32 20.37 -13.31
N GLN A 269 16.99 20.32 -13.29
CA GLN A 269 16.13 21.44 -13.71
C GLN A 269 15.86 22.45 -12.59
N ASN A 270 16.47 22.26 -11.40
CA ASN A 270 16.31 23.12 -10.22
C ASN A 270 14.84 23.44 -9.87
N PRO A 271 14.00 22.42 -9.67
CA PRO A 271 12.58 22.60 -9.43
C PRO A 271 12.30 23.34 -8.13
N THR A 272 11.39 24.30 -8.19
CA THR A 272 10.78 24.94 -7.02
C THR A 272 9.48 24.22 -6.65
N ASN A 273 8.95 24.47 -5.45
CA ASN A 273 7.70 23.82 -5.03
C ASN A 273 6.49 24.15 -5.92
N ASN A 274 6.51 25.27 -6.63
CA ASN A 274 5.39 25.76 -7.44
C ASN A 274 5.39 25.20 -8.87
N ASP A 275 6.55 24.84 -9.41
CA ASP A 275 6.71 24.33 -10.78
C ASP A 275 7.02 22.83 -10.85
N ALA A 276 7.36 22.19 -9.71
CA ALA A 276 7.77 20.79 -9.61
C ALA A 276 6.87 19.82 -10.39
N GLY A 277 5.55 20.03 -10.38
CA GLY A 277 4.63 19.17 -11.13
C GLY A 277 4.80 19.28 -12.65
N GLY A 278 4.97 20.49 -13.19
CA GLY A 278 5.23 20.70 -14.61
C GLY A 278 6.60 20.20 -15.02
N ILE A 279 7.62 20.44 -14.18
CA ILE A 279 8.98 19.98 -14.40
C ILE A 279 9.05 18.45 -14.43
N MET A 280 8.35 17.76 -13.51
CA MET A 280 8.31 16.29 -13.51
C MET A 280 7.72 15.74 -14.82
N ILE A 281 6.60 16.29 -15.30
CA ILE A 281 6.00 15.88 -16.57
C ILE A 281 6.96 16.12 -17.75
N ASN A 282 7.64 17.27 -17.78
CA ASN A 282 8.62 17.57 -18.82
C ASN A 282 9.86 16.67 -18.75
N THR A 283 10.29 16.31 -17.54
CA THR A 283 11.37 15.35 -17.30
C THR A 283 11.03 13.99 -17.90
N ILE A 284 9.82 13.50 -17.64
CA ILE A 284 9.34 12.23 -18.20
C ILE A 284 9.21 12.31 -19.72
N LYS A 285 8.66 13.39 -20.28
CA LYS A 285 8.61 13.61 -21.74
C LYS A 285 9.99 13.64 -22.39
N SER A 286 11.01 14.11 -21.67
CA SER A 286 12.38 14.10 -22.18
C SER A 286 12.98 12.69 -22.13
N LEU A 287 12.72 11.93 -21.07
CA LEU A 287 13.18 10.55 -20.93
C LEU A 287 12.44 9.58 -21.86
N SER A 288 11.19 9.87 -22.21
CA SER A 288 10.38 9.03 -23.10
C SER A 288 10.95 8.92 -24.53
N LYS A 289 12.00 9.67 -24.87
CA LYS A 289 12.74 9.54 -26.13
C LYS A 289 13.66 8.32 -26.13
N ASP A 290 14.18 7.97 -24.96
CA ASP A 290 15.23 6.95 -24.80
C ASP A 290 14.72 5.74 -23.98
N TYR A 291 13.59 5.88 -23.30
CA TYR A 291 13.04 4.91 -22.36
C TYR A 291 11.53 4.75 -22.52
N ASP A 292 11.01 3.55 -22.29
CA ASP A 292 9.58 3.23 -22.37
C ASP A 292 8.80 3.74 -21.13
N ILE A 293 8.74 5.06 -20.98
CA ILE A 293 7.93 5.74 -19.96
C ILE A 293 7.06 6.83 -20.57
N SER A 294 5.90 7.05 -19.96
CA SER A 294 5.06 8.19 -20.29
C SER A 294 4.35 8.71 -19.06
N CYS A 295 4.00 10.01 -19.07
CA CYS A 295 3.16 10.62 -18.05
C CYS A 295 2.31 11.73 -18.67
N GLY A 296 1.00 11.68 -18.45
CA GLY A 296 0.04 12.65 -18.95
C GLY A 296 -0.96 13.07 -17.87
N ARG A 297 -1.50 14.28 -17.98
CA ARG A 297 -2.58 14.78 -17.13
C ARG A 297 -3.93 14.63 -17.86
N LEU A 298 -4.95 14.13 -17.17
CA LEU A 298 -6.30 13.87 -17.71
C LEU A 298 -7.29 15.05 -17.51
#